data_AF-A0A350XIC6-F1
#
_entry.id   AF-A0A350XIC6-F1
#
_cell.length_a   1.000
_cell.length_b   1.000
_cell.length_c   1.000
_cell.angle_alpha   90.00
_cell.angle_beta   90.00
_cell.angle_gamma   90.00
#
_symmetry.space_group_name_H-M   'P 1'
#
loop_
_entity.id
_entity.type
_entity.pdbx_description
1 polymer ?
#
loop_
_entity_poly.entity_id
_entity_poly.type
_entity_poly.pdbx_seq_one_letter_code
_entity_poly.pdbx_strand_id
1 'polypeptide(L)'
;MTTTPIQPLRETLDELEQQLELITQYLGSEIPEDKAAAEAVFGELEPKIEKKIDGYVGRINCLKANRDFRQSEAKRIADLAKHDAAAIAWLTDKLLGFMERRVEQLGERGRKLEGKLSKVSLCNNGGKPQVWINSEIEIEEFPVDYVKRVPTLDSERLKEDAIASPQGEIRDNNGRLIAKVLPRGRHIRLA
;
A
#
# COMPACT_ATOMS: atom_id res chain seq x y z
N MET A 1 35.64 1.07 10.09
CA MET A 1 34.60 0.20 9.48
C MET A 1 34.75 0.29 7.98
N THR A 2 35.37 -0.70 7.35
CA THR A 2 35.62 -0.73 5.91
C THR A 2 34.36 -1.22 5.20
N THR A 3 33.62 -0.30 4.59
CA THR A 3 32.56 -0.62 3.63
C THR A 3 33.21 -1.22 2.39
N THR A 4 33.27 -2.54 2.32
CA THR A 4 33.66 -3.26 1.10
C THR A 4 32.65 -2.92 0.00
N PRO A 5 33.09 -2.36 -1.14
CA PRO A 5 32.19 -2.01 -2.23
C PRO A 5 31.56 -3.29 -2.79
N ILE A 6 30.24 -3.29 -2.89
CA ILE A 6 29.47 -4.39 -3.50
C ILE A 6 29.82 -4.40 -5.00
N GLN A 7 30.74 -5.26 -5.42
CA GLN A 7 30.98 -5.49 -6.84
C GLN A 7 29.73 -6.13 -7.46
N PRO A 8 29.26 -5.66 -8.62
CA PRO A 8 28.16 -6.31 -9.31
C PRO A 8 28.62 -7.69 -9.80
N LEU A 9 28.20 -8.75 -9.12
CA LEU A 9 28.34 -10.11 -9.65
C LEU A 9 27.52 -10.19 -10.95
N ARG A 10 28.21 -10.40 -12.08
CA ARG A 10 27.65 -10.39 -13.45
C ARG A 10 26.63 -11.51 -13.71
N GLU A 11 26.68 -12.60 -12.96
CA GLU A 11 25.89 -13.81 -13.20
C GLU A 11 24.59 -13.82 -12.36
N THR A 12 23.47 -14.28 -12.90
CA THR A 12 22.18 -14.45 -12.21
C THR A 12 22.11 -15.79 -11.46
N LEU A 13 21.18 -15.95 -10.51
CA LEU A 13 20.96 -17.26 -9.88
C LEU A 13 20.53 -18.32 -10.90
N ASP A 14 19.72 -17.93 -11.90
CA ASP A 14 19.28 -18.83 -12.97
C ASP A 14 20.48 -19.35 -13.80
N GLU A 15 21.45 -18.48 -14.09
CA GLU A 15 22.69 -18.87 -14.79
C GLU A 15 23.57 -19.80 -13.95
N LEU A 16 23.64 -19.58 -12.63
CA LEU A 16 24.36 -20.48 -11.72
C LEU A 16 23.63 -21.82 -11.54
N GLU A 17 22.30 -21.83 -11.58
CA GLU A 17 21.49 -23.06 -11.52
C GLU A 17 21.68 -23.93 -12.77
N GLN A 18 21.76 -23.33 -13.96
CA GLN A 18 22.08 -24.06 -15.19
C GLN A 18 23.47 -24.72 -15.13
N GLN A 19 24.47 -24.05 -14.56
CA GLN A 19 25.79 -24.62 -14.35
C GLN A 19 25.75 -25.77 -13.33
N LEU A 20 24.97 -25.61 -12.26
CA LEU A 20 24.78 -26.63 -11.23
C LEU A 20 24.11 -27.88 -11.80
N GLU A 21 23.08 -27.73 -12.64
CA GLU A 21 22.40 -28.85 -13.30
C GLU A 21 23.36 -29.65 -14.18
N LEU A 22 24.20 -28.95 -14.96
CA LEU A 22 25.22 -29.59 -15.79
C LEU A 22 26.24 -30.36 -14.94
N ILE A 23 26.79 -29.76 -13.89
CA ILE A 23 27.78 -30.40 -13.02
C ILE A 23 27.19 -31.61 -12.28
N THR A 24 25.92 -31.52 -11.88
CA THR A 24 25.22 -32.62 -11.19
C THR A 24 25.11 -33.87 -12.06
N GLN A 25 24.96 -33.71 -13.39
CA GLN A 25 24.98 -34.85 -14.32
C GLN A 25 26.35 -35.55 -14.34
N TYR A 26 27.45 -34.81 -14.28
CA TYR A 26 28.81 -35.37 -14.26
C TYR A 26 29.20 -35.95 -12.89
N LEU A 27 28.67 -35.42 -11.79
CA LEU A 27 28.84 -36.00 -10.45
C LEU A 27 28.26 -37.43 -10.34
N GLY A 28 27.25 -37.75 -11.16
CA GLY A 28 26.66 -39.08 -11.28
C GLY A 28 27.35 -40.01 -12.29
N SER A 29 28.45 -39.57 -12.93
CA SER A 29 29.18 -40.40 -13.91
C SER A 29 29.87 -41.59 -13.24
N GLU A 30 29.89 -42.74 -13.92
CA GLU A 30 30.68 -43.91 -13.49
C GLU A 30 32.17 -43.79 -13.87
N ILE A 31 32.55 -42.76 -14.62
CA ILE A 31 33.93 -42.48 -15.00
C ILE A 31 34.60 -41.70 -13.85
N PRO A 32 35.63 -42.25 -13.18
CA PRO A 32 36.25 -41.60 -12.01
C PRO A 32 36.87 -40.23 -12.30
N GLU A 33 37.41 -40.03 -13.50
CA GLU A 33 38.04 -38.79 -13.94
C GLU A 33 37.00 -37.66 -14.11
N ASP A 34 35.87 -37.96 -14.74
CA ASP A 34 34.76 -37.02 -14.91
C ASP A 34 34.16 -36.61 -13.57
N LYS A 35 34.03 -37.58 -12.66
CA LYS A 35 33.54 -37.34 -11.31
C LYS A 35 34.47 -36.43 -10.50
N ALA A 36 35.77 -36.70 -10.53
CA ALA A 36 36.77 -35.88 -9.82
C ALA A 36 36.82 -34.44 -10.38
N ALA A 37 36.70 -34.28 -11.70
CA ALA A 37 36.61 -32.97 -12.33
C ALA A 37 35.32 -32.22 -11.92
N ALA A 38 34.18 -32.91 -11.87
CA ALA A 38 32.91 -32.34 -11.45
C ALA A 38 32.91 -31.91 -9.97
N GLU A 39 33.52 -32.70 -9.08
CA GLU A 39 33.68 -32.35 -7.66
C GLU A 39 34.51 -31.08 -7.46
N ALA A 40 35.60 -30.91 -8.23
CA ALA A 40 36.43 -29.72 -8.18
C ALA A 40 35.66 -28.46 -8.63
N VAL A 41 34.90 -28.55 -9.73
CA VAL A 41 34.10 -27.42 -10.25
C VAL A 41 32.93 -27.11 -9.31
N PHE A 42 32.29 -28.13 -8.73
CA PHE A 42 31.23 -27.94 -7.73
C PHE A 42 31.73 -27.15 -6.52
N GLY A 43 32.92 -27.48 -6.01
CA GLY A 43 33.54 -26.77 -4.89
C GLY A 43 33.82 -25.29 -5.15
N GLU A 44 33.95 -24.87 -6.42
CA GLU A 44 34.04 -23.47 -6.81
C GLU A 44 32.68 -22.79 -7.03
N LEU A 45 31.67 -23.56 -7.45
CA LEU A 45 30.34 -23.05 -7.78
C LEU A 45 29.48 -22.81 -6.53
N GLU A 46 29.53 -23.72 -5.55
CA GLU A 46 28.74 -23.65 -4.31
C GLU A 46 28.95 -22.32 -3.56
N PRO A 47 30.20 -21.86 -3.28
CA PRO A 47 30.42 -20.57 -2.63
C PRO A 47 29.93 -19.36 -3.45
N LYS A 48 29.88 -19.46 -4.79
CA LYS A 48 29.36 -18.39 -5.65
C LYS A 48 27.84 -18.26 -5.49
N ILE A 49 27.13 -19.39 -5.43
CA ILE A 49 25.68 -19.43 -5.21
C ILE A 49 25.36 -18.86 -3.82
N GLU A 50 26.04 -19.33 -2.77
CA GLU A 50 25.85 -18.83 -1.40
C GLU A 50 26.04 -17.32 -1.32
N LYS A 51 27.16 -16.81 -1.86
CA LYS A 51 27.44 -15.37 -1.89
C LYS A 51 26.38 -14.58 -2.66
N LYS A 52 25.80 -15.17 -3.71
CA LYS A 52 24.73 -14.51 -4.49
C LYS A 52 23.43 -14.46 -3.71
N ILE A 53 23.07 -15.55 -3.01
CA ILE A 53 21.91 -15.60 -2.10
C ILE A 53 22.07 -14.54 -1.02
N ASP A 54 23.22 -14.48 -0.35
CA ASP A 54 23.50 -13.45 0.67
C ASP A 54 23.37 -12.03 0.10
N GLY A 55 23.86 -11.82 -1.12
CA GLY A 55 23.71 -10.54 -1.84
C GLY A 55 22.24 -10.16 -2.06
N TYR A 56 21.40 -11.12 -2.47
CA TYR A 56 19.96 -10.90 -2.65
C TYR A 56 19.26 -10.64 -1.31
N VAL A 57 19.51 -11.45 -0.29
CA VAL A 57 18.92 -11.28 1.04
C VAL A 57 19.32 -9.93 1.63
N GLY A 58 20.61 -9.58 1.58
CA GLY A 58 21.12 -8.28 2.03
C GLY A 58 20.47 -7.11 1.28
N ARG A 59 20.32 -7.21 -0.04
CA ARG A 59 19.66 -6.16 -0.83
C ARG A 59 18.18 -6.04 -0.51
N ILE A 60 17.46 -7.15 -0.37
CA ILE A 60 16.04 -7.16 0.00
C ILE A 60 15.85 -6.54 1.38
N ASN A 61 16.68 -6.89 2.36
CA ASN A 61 16.61 -6.35 3.72
C ASN A 61 16.90 -4.84 3.73
N CYS A 62 17.88 -4.38 2.96
CA CYS A 62 18.13 -2.95 2.77
C CYS A 62 16.90 -2.22 2.17
N LEU A 63 16.25 -2.81 1.17
CA LEU A 63 15.05 -2.23 0.56
C LEU A 63 13.86 -2.21 1.53
N LYS A 64 13.67 -3.26 2.34
CA LYS A 64 12.66 -3.30 3.41
C LYS A 64 12.89 -2.18 4.43
N ALA A 65 14.11 -2.04 4.95
CA ALA A 65 14.45 -0.99 5.91
C ALA A 65 14.19 0.42 5.33
N ASN A 66 14.59 0.65 4.07
CA ASN A 66 14.34 1.92 3.38
C ASN A 66 12.84 2.19 3.20
N ARG A 67 12.06 1.17 2.83
CA ARG A 67 10.60 1.28 2.71
C ARG A 67 9.98 1.68 4.05
N ASP A 68 10.34 0.97 5.12
CA ASP A 68 9.75 1.17 6.45
C ASP A 68 10.07 2.58 6.98
N PHE A 69 11.31 3.04 6.80
CA PHE A 69 11.70 4.42 7.09
C PHE A 69 10.84 5.43 6.32
N ARG A 70 10.72 5.28 5.00
CA ARG A 70 9.93 6.19 4.15
C ARG A 70 8.44 6.19 4.53
N GLN A 71 7.88 5.04 4.88
CA GLN A 71 6.50 4.94 5.36
C GLN A 71 6.30 5.66 6.69
N SER A 72 7.25 5.52 7.63
CA SER A 72 7.21 6.24 8.91
C SER A 72 7.27 7.75 8.72
N GLU A 73 8.10 8.23 7.79
CA GLU A 73 8.26 9.65 7.53
C GLU A 73 7.03 10.23 6.80
N ALA A 74 6.46 9.49 5.84
CA ALA A 74 5.22 9.88 5.19
C ALA A 74 4.08 10.02 6.21
N LYS A 75 3.98 9.08 7.16
CA LYS A 75 3.00 9.16 8.26
C LYS A 75 3.23 10.40 9.12
N ARG A 76 4.47 10.69 9.52
CA ARG A 76 4.82 11.87 10.32
C ARG A 76 4.39 13.17 9.63
N ILE A 77 4.66 13.31 8.33
CA ILE A 77 4.27 14.48 7.55
C ILE A 77 2.75 14.59 7.46
N ALA A 78 2.04 13.48 7.22
CA ALA A 78 0.59 13.47 7.18
C ALA A 78 -0.04 13.90 8.52
N ASP A 79 0.54 13.46 9.63
CA ASP A 79 0.07 13.83 10.96
C ASP A 79 0.35 15.31 11.27
N LEU A 80 1.49 15.86 10.85
CA LEU A 80 1.74 17.32 10.92
C LEU A 80 0.71 18.11 10.11
N ALA A 81 0.42 17.70 8.88
CA ALA A 81 -0.58 18.36 8.05
C ALA A 81 -1.98 18.33 8.68
N LYS A 82 -2.35 17.23 9.37
CA LYS A 82 -3.61 17.16 10.14
C LYS A 82 -3.62 18.16 11.31
N HIS A 83 -2.50 18.29 12.03
CA HIS A 83 -2.37 19.27 13.10
C HIS A 83 -2.51 20.70 12.58
N ASP A 84 -1.85 21.03 11.46
CA ASP A 84 -1.97 22.33 10.82
C ASP A 84 -3.42 22.60 10.37
N ALA A 85 -4.08 21.61 9.77
CA ALA A 85 -5.48 21.72 9.37
C ALA A 85 -6.40 21.99 10.58
N ALA A 86 -6.17 21.30 11.70
CA ALA A 86 -6.93 21.53 12.94
C ALA A 86 -6.66 22.91 13.53
N ALA A 87 -5.40 23.38 13.51
CA ALA A 87 -5.03 24.70 13.97
C ALA A 87 -5.65 25.81 13.11
N ILE A 88 -5.63 25.64 11.79
CA ILE A 88 -6.29 26.55 10.84
C ILE A 88 -7.78 26.62 11.15
N ALA A 89 -8.47 25.47 11.25
CA ALA A 89 -9.90 25.42 11.55
C ALA A 89 -10.22 26.15 12.87
N TRP A 90 -9.47 25.85 13.93
CA TRP A 90 -9.66 26.50 15.23
C TRP A 90 -9.43 28.03 15.16
N LEU A 91 -8.36 28.48 14.51
CA LEU A 91 -8.08 29.91 14.34
C LEU A 91 -9.16 30.61 13.52
N THR A 92 -9.63 29.98 12.45
CA THR A 92 -10.73 30.48 11.62
C THR A 92 -12.02 30.59 12.42
N ASP A 93 -12.36 29.58 13.24
CA ASP A 93 -13.55 29.62 14.11
C ASP A 93 -13.46 30.75 15.15
N LYS A 94 -12.29 30.95 15.76
CA LYS A 94 -12.09 32.06 16.70
C LYS A 94 -12.24 33.41 16.02
N LEU A 95 -11.71 33.55 14.81
CA LEU A 95 -11.83 34.77 14.02
C LEU A 95 -13.28 35.00 13.56
N LEU A 96 -13.98 33.94 13.12
CA LEU A 96 -15.38 33.97 12.74
C LEU A 96 -16.25 34.47 13.90
N GLY A 97 -16.15 33.82 15.06
CA GLY A 97 -16.92 34.22 16.24
C GLY A 97 -16.60 35.64 16.72
N PHE A 98 -15.36 36.10 16.53
CA PHE A 98 -15.02 37.51 16.77
C PHE A 98 -15.72 38.46 15.80
N MET A 99 -15.71 38.14 14.50
CA MET A 99 -16.38 38.96 13.47
C MET A 99 -17.90 38.99 13.66
N GLU A 100 -18.52 37.87 14.04
CA GLU A 100 -19.96 37.80 14.35
C GLU A 100 -20.35 38.73 15.49
N ARG A 101 -19.65 38.65 16.64
CA ARG A 101 -19.87 39.56 17.78
C ARG A 101 -19.65 41.03 17.40
N ARG A 102 -18.68 41.30 16.53
CA ARG A 102 -18.40 42.65 16.03
C ARG A 102 -19.55 43.20 15.19
N VAL A 103 -20.16 42.36 14.34
CA VAL A 103 -21.34 42.72 13.54
C VAL A 103 -22.57 42.93 14.43
N GLU A 104 -22.76 42.10 15.45
CA GLU A 104 -23.85 42.28 16.43
C GLU A 104 -23.77 43.65 17.12
N GLN A 105 -22.56 44.09 17.49
CA GLN A 105 -22.34 45.38 18.19
C GLN A 105 -22.35 46.60 17.27
N LEU A 106 -21.83 46.49 16.04
CA LEU A 106 -21.55 47.63 15.15
C LEU A 106 -22.38 47.63 13.86
N GLY A 107 -23.26 46.63 13.69
CA GLY A 107 -24.05 46.42 12.47
C GLY A 107 -23.17 46.21 11.23
N GLU A 108 -23.61 46.74 10.09
CA GLU A 108 -22.92 46.62 8.80
C GLU A 108 -21.46 47.13 8.82
N ARG A 109 -21.15 48.11 9.67
CA ARG A 109 -19.78 48.62 9.84
C ARG A 109 -18.84 47.60 10.49
N GLY A 110 -19.39 46.60 11.18
CA GLY A 110 -18.64 45.51 11.81
C GLY A 110 -18.22 44.40 10.84
N ARG A 111 -18.79 44.34 9.62
CA ARG A 111 -18.57 43.22 8.68
C ARG A 111 -17.18 43.12 8.09
N LYS A 112 -16.43 44.23 8.07
CA LYS A 112 -15.09 44.29 7.45
C LYS A 112 -14.07 44.75 8.48
N LEU A 113 -12.89 44.15 8.42
CA LEU A 113 -11.75 44.52 9.24
C LEU A 113 -10.47 44.47 8.39
N GLU A 114 -9.67 45.53 8.46
CA GLU A 114 -8.38 45.59 7.78
C GLU A 114 -7.26 45.62 8.82
N GLY A 115 -6.36 44.65 8.73
CA GLY A 115 -5.08 44.65 9.43
C GLY A 115 -3.98 45.30 8.58
N LYS A 116 -2.75 45.33 9.12
CA LYS A 116 -1.59 45.90 8.41
C LYS A 116 -1.24 45.16 7.12
N LEU A 117 -1.52 43.86 7.06
CA LEU A 117 -1.12 42.96 5.97
C LEU A 117 -2.27 42.14 5.39
N SER A 118 -3.47 42.21 5.98
CA SER A 118 -4.59 41.35 5.61
C SER A 118 -5.91 42.07 5.76
N LYS A 119 -6.92 41.60 5.01
CA LYS A 119 -8.30 42.08 5.11
C LYS A 119 -9.21 40.88 5.36
N VAL A 120 -10.15 41.04 6.27
CA VAL A 120 -11.11 40.00 6.65
C VAL A 120 -12.52 40.57 6.51
N SER A 121 -13.42 39.80 5.94
CA SER A 121 -14.83 40.14 5.80
C SER A 121 -15.71 38.98 6.22
N LEU A 122 -16.76 39.27 7.00
CA LEU A 122 -17.80 38.30 7.29
C LEU A 122 -18.74 38.19 6.09
N CYS A 123 -18.65 37.07 5.39
CA CYS A 123 -19.48 36.75 4.24
C CYS A 123 -20.44 35.62 4.62
N ASN A 124 -21.63 35.63 4.03
CA ASN A 124 -22.49 34.46 4.08
C ASN A 124 -21.91 33.36 3.17
N ASN A 125 -22.13 32.10 3.51
CA ASN A 125 -21.71 30.98 2.68
C ASN A 125 -22.27 31.12 1.27
N GLY A 126 -21.39 31.18 0.26
CA GLY A 126 -21.76 31.04 -1.15
C GLY A 126 -21.81 29.57 -1.55
N GLY A 127 -22.72 29.20 -2.46
CA GLY A 127 -22.92 27.81 -2.91
C GLY A 127 -24.32 27.28 -2.63
N LYS A 128 -24.51 25.96 -2.77
CA LYS A 128 -25.79 25.32 -2.40
C LYS A 128 -26.03 25.54 -0.89
N PRO A 129 -27.24 25.94 -0.50
CA PRO A 129 -27.56 26.15 0.91
C PRO A 129 -27.30 24.87 1.71
N GLN A 130 -26.76 25.01 2.92
CA GLN A 130 -26.70 23.89 3.86
C GLN A 130 -28.14 23.53 4.23
N VAL A 131 -28.52 22.29 3.92
CA VAL A 131 -29.78 21.71 4.34
C VAL A 131 -29.49 20.92 5.60
N TRP A 132 -30.17 21.27 6.70
CA TRP A 132 -30.16 20.43 7.88
C TRP A 132 -30.83 19.10 7.54
N ILE A 133 -30.12 18.00 7.76
CA ILE A 133 -30.62 16.64 7.59
C ILE A 133 -30.74 16.05 8.99
N ASN A 134 -31.91 15.49 9.31
CA ASN A 134 -32.13 14.88 10.62
C ASN A 134 -31.26 13.63 10.76
N SER A 135 -30.32 13.64 11.70
CA SER A 135 -29.39 12.53 11.97
C SER A 135 -29.97 11.48 12.91
N GLU A 136 -31.16 11.70 13.49
CA GLU A 136 -31.85 10.73 14.36
C GLU A 136 -32.66 9.71 13.55
N ILE A 137 -32.81 9.93 12.24
CA ILE A 137 -33.53 9.05 11.33
C ILE A 137 -32.51 8.12 10.67
N GLU A 138 -32.77 6.81 10.71
CA GLU A 138 -31.96 5.81 10.02
C GLU A 138 -32.11 5.93 8.49
N ILE A 139 -31.07 5.57 7.74
CA ILE A 139 -31.00 5.78 6.29
C ILE A 139 -32.16 5.09 5.55
N GLU A 140 -32.64 3.96 6.07
CA GLU A 140 -33.73 3.14 5.53
C GLU A 140 -35.10 3.82 5.63
N GLU A 141 -35.25 4.77 6.55
CA GLU A 141 -36.51 5.52 6.76
C GLU A 141 -36.61 6.75 5.86
N PHE A 142 -35.51 7.15 5.19
CA PHE A 142 -35.55 8.24 4.22
C PHE A 142 -36.33 7.82 2.96
N PRO A 143 -37.07 8.77 2.33
CA PRO A 143 -37.71 8.51 1.04
C PRO A 143 -36.70 8.02 -0.01
N VAL A 144 -37.11 7.04 -0.82
CA VAL A 144 -36.23 6.33 -1.77
C VAL A 144 -35.53 7.28 -2.74
N ASP A 145 -36.18 8.39 -3.13
CA ASP A 145 -35.62 9.40 -4.04
C ASP A 145 -34.34 10.09 -3.50
N TYR A 146 -34.10 10.00 -2.19
CA TYR A 146 -32.94 10.61 -1.52
C TYR A 146 -31.89 9.58 -1.08
N VAL A 147 -32.14 8.28 -1.27
CA VAL A 147 -31.26 7.19 -0.83
C VAL A 147 -30.52 6.59 -2.04
N LYS A 148 -29.19 6.72 -2.06
CA LYS A 148 -28.35 6.09 -3.08
C LYS A 148 -27.91 4.69 -2.65
N ARG A 149 -28.37 3.66 -3.36
CA ARG A 149 -27.89 2.27 -3.19
C ARG A 149 -26.73 2.00 -4.14
N VAL A 150 -25.59 1.56 -3.60
CA VAL A 150 -24.41 1.16 -4.39
C VAL A 150 -24.23 -0.34 -4.20
N PRO A 151 -24.50 -1.18 -5.21
CA PRO A 151 -24.25 -2.62 -5.10
C PRO A 151 -22.74 -2.88 -5.00
N THR A 152 -22.33 -3.62 -3.98
CA THR A 152 -20.96 -4.08 -3.79
C THR A 152 -20.88 -5.59 -3.97
N LEU A 153 -19.77 -6.06 -4.57
CA LEU A 153 -19.52 -7.48 -4.73
C LEU A 153 -19.18 -8.11 -3.37
N ASP A 154 -19.94 -9.12 -2.96
CA ASP A 154 -19.63 -9.94 -1.80
C ASP A 154 -18.55 -10.97 -2.15
N SER A 155 -17.29 -10.52 -2.08
CA SER A 155 -16.15 -11.35 -2.44
C SER A 155 -15.85 -12.48 -1.46
N GLU A 156 -16.28 -12.39 -0.19
CA GLU A 156 -16.04 -13.45 0.78
C GLU A 156 -17.00 -14.61 0.55
N ARG A 157 -18.28 -14.32 0.39
CA ARG A 157 -19.27 -15.34 0.01
C ARG A 157 -18.90 -16.01 -1.31
N LEU A 158 -18.43 -15.24 -2.30
CA LEU A 158 -17.94 -15.78 -3.57
C LEU A 158 -16.74 -16.74 -3.39
N LYS A 159 -15.87 -16.51 -2.42
CA LYS A 159 -14.75 -17.42 -2.11
C LYS A 159 -15.24 -18.67 -1.41
N GLU A 160 -16.13 -18.54 -0.44
CA GLU A 160 -16.72 -19.67 0.29
C GLU A 160 -17.44 -20.63 -0.66
N ASP A 161 -18.30 -20.09 -1.53
CA ASP A 161 -19.02 -20.87 -2.53
C ASP A 161 -18.06 -21.53 -3.54
N ALA A 162 -16.96 -20.88 -3.90
CA ALA A 162 -15.97 -21.43 -4.83
C ALA A 162 -15.20 -22.58 -4.20
N ILE A 163 -14.88 -22.49 -2.91
CA ILE A 163 -14.22 -23.56 -2.15
C ILE A 163 -15.16 -24.74 -1.92
N ALA A 164 -16.45 -24.49 -1.68
CA ALA A 164 -17.46 -25.53 -1.50
C ALA A 164 -17.86 -26.22 -2.80
N SER A 165 -17.65 -25.57 -3.96
CA SER A 165 -17.95 -26.14 -5.28
C SER A 165 -17.08 -27.38 -5.57
N PRO A 166 -17.68 -28.51 -6.02
CA PRO A 166 -16.92 -29.72 -6.35
C PRO A 166 -15.82 -29.53 -7.40
N GLN A 167 -15.97 -28.52 -8.27
CA GLN A 167 -15.03 -28.19 -9.34
C GLN A 167 -14.09 -27.04 -8.97
N GLY A 168 -14.27 -26.45 -7.78
CA GLY A 168 -13.57 -25.23 -7.38
C GLY A 168 -13.95 -24.03 -8.24
N GLU A 169 -15.09 -24.06 -8.94
CA GLU A 169 -15.52 -23.05 -9.90
C GLU A 169 -16.94 -22.59 -9.57
N ILE A 170 -17.20 -21.29 -9.70
CA ILE A 170 -18.54 -20.72 -9.73
C ILE A 170 -18.80 -20.18 -11.13
N ARG A 171 -19.99 -20.49 -11.65
CA ARG A 171 -20.48 -20.00 -12.93
C ARG A 171 -21.77 -19.23 -12.75
N ASP A 172 -22.02 -18.25 -13.63
CA ASP A 172 -23.30 -17.56 -13.68
C ASP A 172 -24.39 -18.43 -14.33
N ASN A 173 -25.62 -17.90 -14.37
CA ASN A 173 -26.77 -18.58 -14.98
C ASN A 173 -26.62 -18.85 -16.50
N ASN A 174 -25.64 -18.21 -17.14
CA ASN A 174 -25.32 -18.40 -18.56
C ASN A 174 -24.11 -19.35 -18.76
N GLY A 175 -23.61 -19.97 -17.68
CA GLY A 175 -22.48 -20.89 -17.72
C GLY A 175 -21.10 -20.23 -17.78
N ARG A 176 -21.02 -18.90 -17.66
CA ARG A 176 -19.76 -18.15 -17.67
C ARG A 176 -19.05 -18.30 -16.33
N LEU A 177 -17.74 -18.59 -16.37
CA LEU A 177 -16.91 -18.65 -15.17
C LEU A 177 -16.79 -17.27 -14.52
N ILE A 178 -17.14 -17.18 -13.23
CA ILE A 178 -17.07 -15.93 -12.44
C ILE A 178 -16.07 -16.00 -11.28
N ALA A 179 -15.77 -17.20 -10.76
CA ALA A 179 -14.73 -17.40 -9.76
C ALA A 179 -14.13 -18.81 -9.89
N LYS A 180 -12.85 -18.94 -9.57
CA LYS A 180 -12.14 -20.22 -9.53
C LYS A 180 -11.14 -20.25 -8.38
N VAL A 181 -11.09 -21.36 -7.65
CA VAL A 181 -10.07 -21.63 -6.63
C VAL A 181 -8.73 -21.80 -7.34
N LEU A 182 -7.79 -20.93 -7.00
CA LEU A 182 -6.41 -21.02 -7.46
C LEU A 182 -5.58 -21.86 -6.49
N PRO A 183 -4.53 -22.54 -6.97
CA PRO A 183 -3.58 -23.21 -6.09
C PRO A 183 -2.95 -22.19 -5.13
N ARG A 184 -2.66 -22.65 -3.91
CA ARG A 184 -1.97 -21.82 -2.92
C ARG A 184 -0.61 -21.39 -3.47
N GLY A 185 -0.37 -20.07 -3.47
CA GLY A 185 0.94 -19.52 -3.81
C GLY A 185 2.03 -19.97 -2.82
N ARG A 186 3.26 -20.13 -3.32
CA ARG A 186 4.45 -20.33 -2.49
C ARG A 186 5.11 -18.98 -2.22
N HIS A 187 5.65 -18.78 -1.03
CA HIS A 187 6.41 -17.58 -0.68
C HIS A 187 7.74 -17.97 -0.03
N ILE A 188 8.76 -17.15 -0.25
CA ILE A 188 10.06 -17.30 0.41
C ILE A 188 9.98 -16.61 1.77
N ARG A 189 10.43 -17.30 2.82
CA ARG A 189 10.68 -16.71 4.13
C ARG A 189 12.16 -16.33 4.20
N LEU A 190 12.44 -15.06 4.47
CA LEU A 190 13.78 -14.57 4.78
C LEU A 190 13.90 -14.49 6.30
N ALA A 191 14.87 -15.21 6.87
CA ALA A 191 15.20 -15.16 8.29
C ALA A 191 16.00 -13.89 8.63
#